data_AF-H1YDY3-F1
#
_entry.id   AF-H1YDY3-F1
#
_cell.length_a   1.000
_cell.length_b   1.000
_cell.length_c   1.000
_cell.angle_alpha   90.00
_cell.angle_beta   90.00
_cell.angle_gamma   90.00
#
_symmetry.space_group_name_H-M   'P 1'
#
loop_
_entity.id
_entity.type
_entity.pdbx_description
1 polymer ?
#
loop_
_entity_poly.entity_id
_entity_poly.type
_entity_poly.pdbx_seq_one_letter_code
_entity_poly.pdbx_strand_id
1 'polypeptide(L)'
;MQVEDIVFEPILWTYKALENGEFSIYLRLTFYKDVKYLGTGFSTSNENWDSEKNSPQKSHPQYSSVISKINNLIDDVKFEIKLAGSEGRDITLQEIKQKIKNKKKVAIEKTAPSKLKLYEWYDVLIKNLEEAGKPGPADILSSSKANLMKVFEKDKLFNAFTVDDFEAYEKYLTTNIKTESTYSFYLRTFYGVWNKAIKKGYCHKDHHPKNHIQFQAYKKIKTKKRAVSADYIQSIEKLTYEPNTRHFRSQKYFLFSYYSRGMNFTDMALLKHKKNIEGADISYRRSKNKRDYDFKLHPKALAIIALFRNYPMQSDAGYVFPILNSTHSTARKIDQRIESALKDLNEDLKDMAKDIGLERTLTSYVARHSFATNLRSKDVDVKIIQEALGHETETQTTTYLAEIDDSIIASSIENALT
;
A
#
# COMPACT_ATOMS: atom_id res chain seq x y z
N MET A 1 -21.18 38.30 20.74
CA MET A 1 -21.48 39.20 19.59
C MET A 1 -22.68 38.66 18.82
N GLN A 2 -23.74 39.44 18.61
CA GLN A 2 -24.90 39.01 17.79
C GLN A 2 -24.87 39.64 16.39
N VAL A 3 -25.59 39.03 15.43
CA VAL A 3 -25.62 39.49 14.04
C VAL A 3 -26.20 40.91 13.92
N GLU A 4 -27.20 41.21 14.74
CA GLU A 4 -27.91 42.49 14.76
C GLU A 4 -27.05 43.66 15.22
N ASP A 5 -25.96 43.37 15.94
CA ASP A 5 -25.05 44.38 16.47
C ASP A 5 -24.00 44.85 15.45
N ILE A 6 -23.94 44.23 14.26
CA ILE A 6 -22.94 44.53 13.23
C ILE A 6 -23.56 45.35 12.11
N VAL A 7 -22.93 46.49 11.83
CA VAL A 7 -23.27 47.31 10.68
C VAL A 7 -22.46 46.83 9.47
N PHE A 8 -23.17 46.50 8.39
CA PHE A 8 -22.62 46.07 7.11
C PHE A 8 -22.76 47.19 6.09
N GLU A 9 -21.64 47.76 5.64
CA GLU A 9 -21.65 48.87 4.68
C GLU A 9 -20.69 48.58 3.53
N PRO A 10 -21.18 48.42 2.30
CA PRO A 10 -20.31 48.43 1.14
C PRO A 10 -19.68 49.82 1.00
N ILE A 11 -18.40 49.89 0.67
CA ILE A 11 -17.69 51.15 0.50
C ILE A 11 -16.79 51.09 -0.74
N LEU A 12 -16.65 52.22 -1.41
CA LEU A 12 -15.65 52.44 -2.44
C LEU A 12 -14.37 52.95 -1.78
N TRP A 13 -13.25 52.25 -1.95
CA TRP A 13 -11.98 52.60 -1.34
C TRP A 13 -11.24 53.65 -2.17
N THR A 14 -11.62 54.92 -2.01
CA THR A 14 -11.11 56.04 -2.81
C THR A 14 -9.70 56.50 -2.43
N TYR A 15 -9.14 56.01 -1.32
CA TYR A 15 -7.80 56.37 -0.85
C TYR A 15 -6.66 55.87 -1.77
N LYS A 16 -6.92 54.86 -2.60
CA LYS A 16 -5.93 54.30 -3.52
C LYS A 16 -6.60 53.82 -4.81
N ALA A 17 -6.29 54.50 -5.91
CA ALA A 17 -6.64 54.03 -7.24
C ALA A 17 -5.79 52.82 -7.64
N LEU A 18 -6.38 51.93 -8.43
CA LEU A 18 -5.69 50.82 -9.09
C LEU A 18 -4.99 51.31 -10.37
N GLU A 19 -4.13 50.47 -10.97
CA GLU A 19 -3.39 50.80 -12.21
C GLU A 19 -4.32 51.14 -13.39
N ASN A 20 -5.55 50.62 -13.39
CA ASN A 20 -6.58 50.90 -14.38
C ASN A 20 -7.42 52.16 -14.07
N GLY A 21 -7.09 52.92 -13.02
CA GLY A 21 -7.82 54.13 -12.61
C GLY A 21 -9.10 53.88 -11.79
N GLU A 22 -9.46 52.63 -11.51
CA GLU A 22 -10.64 52.29 -10.70
C GLU A 22 -10.32 52.22 -9.20
N PHE A 23 -11.37 52.21 -8.38
CA PHE A 23 -11.30 52.05 -6.93
C PHE A 23 -11.88 50.71 -6.48
N SER A 24 -11.23 50.07 -5.52
CA SER A 24 -11.65 48.76 -5.00
C SER A 24 -12.89 48.86 -4.13
N ILE A 25 -13.80 47.89 -4.25
CA ILE A 25 -15.01 47.80 -3.44
C ILE A 25 -14.76 46.88 -2.23
N TYR A 26 -15.06 47.36 -1.04
CA TYR A 26 -14.97 46.60 0.21
C TYR A 26 -16.31 46.53 0.90
N LEU A 27 -16.51 45.48 1.70
CA LEU A 27 -17.55 45.45 2.73
C LEU A 27 -16.92 45.85 4.06
N ARG A 28 -17.33 46.99 4.61
CA ARG A 28 -17.00 47.44 5.96
C ARG A 28 -17.89 46.72 6.97
N LEU A 29 -17.24 46.13 7.97
CA LEU A 29 -17.87 45.57 9.15
C LEU A 29 -17.55 46.46 10.33
N THR A 30 -18.57 46.93 11.03
CA THR A 30 -18.42 47.76 12.23
C THR A 30 -19.15 47.11 13.40
N PHE A 31 -18.43 46.88 14.49
CA PHE A 31 -18.98 46.40 15.77
C PHE A 31 -18.33 47.20 16.90
N TYR A 32 -19.13 48.02 17.59
CA TYR A 32 -18.63 49.03 18.54
C TYR A 32 -17.52 49.91 17.94
N LYS A 33 -16.31 49.89 18.53
CA LYS A 33 -15.13 50.65 18.08
C LYS A 33 -14.22 49.87 17.12
N ASP A 34 -14.52 48.59 16.85
CA ASP A 34 -13.72 47.77 15.94
C ASP A 34 -14.29 47.82 14.52
N VAL A 35 -13.40 48.09 13.55
CA VAL A 35 -13.72 48.19 12.12
C VAL A 35 -12.81 47.24 11.35
N LYS A 36 -13.42 46.41 10.49
CA LYS A 36 -12.69 45.51 9.59
C LYS A 36 -13.28 45.54 8.19
N TYR A 37 -12.41 45.44 7.19
CA TYR A 37 -12.78 45.45 5.78
C TYR A 37 -12.59 44.08 5.14
N LEU A 38 -13.62 43.61 4.44
CA LEU A 38 -13.59 42.42 3.59
C LEU A 38 -13.54 42.83 2.12
N GLY A 39 -12.50 42.43 1.39
CA GLY A 39 -12.37 42.73 -0.03
C GLY A 39 -13.35 41.92 -0.87
N THR A 40 -14.14 42.59 -1.70
CA THR A 40 -15.07 41.93 -2.64
C THR A 40 -14.32 41.30 -3.81
N GLY A 41 -13.19 41.88 -4.21
CA GLY A 41 -12.42 41.52 -5.40
C GLY A 41 -12.87 42.27 -6.66
N PHE A 42 -13.87 43.15 -6.54
CA PHE A 42 -14.31 44.03 -7.61
C PHE A 42 -13.76 45.44 -7.41
N SER A 43 -13.63 46.17 -8.52
CA SER A 43 -13.31 47.59 -8.58
C SER A 43 -14.29 48.29 -9.50
N THR A 44 -14.41 49.61 -9.35
CA THR A 44 -15.26 50.43 -10.19
C THR A 44 -14.79 51.88 -10.22
N SER A 45 -15.22 52.63 -11.24
CA SER A 45 -15.03 54.09 -11.31
C SER A 45 -15.99 54.81 -10.35
N ASN A 46 -15.65 56.05 -9.97
CA ASN A 46 -16.53 56.88 -9.15
C ASN A 46 -17.91 57.11 -9.80
N GLU A 47 -17.96 57.19 -11.13
CA GLU A 47 -19.19 57.42 -11.89
C GLU A 47 -20.18 56.26 -11.78
N ASN A 48 -19.69 55.03 -11.59
CA ASN A 48 -20.51 53.82 -11.49
C ASN A 48 -20.87 53.46 -10.03
N TRP A 49 -20.54 54.33 -9.07
CA TRP A 49 -20.84 54.16 -7.65
C TRP A 49 -21.83 55.23 -7.18
N ASP A 50 -22.82 54.83 -6.39
CA ASP A 50 -23.74 55.73 -5.69
C ASP A 50 -23.17 55.96 -4.28
N SER A 51 -22.61 57.15 -4.06
CA SER A 51 -21.98 57.54 -2.79
C SER A 51 -23.00 57.77 -1.67
N GLU A 52 -24.24 58.14 -1.99
CA GLU A 52 -25.28 58.33 -0.98
C GLU A 52 -25.81 56.99 -0.47
N LYS A 53 -26.01 56.04 -1.39
CA LYS A 53 -26.50 54.69 -1.06
C LYS A 53 -25.40 53.70 -0.72
N ASN A 54 -24.13 54.08 -0.87
CA ASN A 54 -22.99 53.20 -0.66
C ASN A 54 -23.13 51.88 -1.45
N SER A 55 -23.46 51.98 -2.73
CA SER A 55 -23.77 50.83 -3.58
C SER A 55 -23.39 51.09 -5.04
N PRO A 56 -23.12 50.04 -5.85
CA PRO A 56 -22.93 50.23 -7.29
C PRO A 56 -24.23 50.76 -7.93
N GLN A 57 -24.10 51.66 -8.91
CA GLN A 57 -25.27 52.13 -9.67
C GLN A 57 -25.87 51.00 -10.51
N LYS A 58 -27.17 51.05 -10.81
CA LYS A 58 -27.83 50.04 -11.66
C LYS A 58 -27.25 49.95 -13.08
N SER A 59 -26.63 51.04 -13.56
CA SER A 59 -25.90 51.14 -14.82
C SER A 59 -24.53 50.44 -14.80
N HIS A 60 -24.05 49.99 -13.64
CA HIS A 60 -22.74 49.37 -13.51
C HIS A 60 -22.64 48.08 -14.36
N PRO A 61 -21.61 47.92 -15.22
CA PRO A 61 -21.48 46.77 -16.14
C PRO A 61 -21.57 45.40 -15.47
N GLN A 62 -21.05 45.29 -14.24
CA GLN A 62 -21.09 44.09 -13.41
C GLN A 62 -22.03 44.19 -12.19
N TYR A 63 -23.07 45.05 -12.23
CA TYR A 63 -23.95 45.35 -11.09
C TYR A 63 -24.41 44.08 -10.34
N SER A 64 -24.96 43.09 -11.06
CA SER A 64 -25.47 41.84 -10.48
C SER A 64 -24.38 41.03 -9.78
N SER A 65 -23.18 41.01 -10.35
CA SER A 65 -22.04 40.26 -9.80
C SER A 65 -21.49 40.92 -8.53
N VAL A 66 -21.37 42.25 -8.53
CA VAL A 66 -20.91 43.03 -7.37
C VAL A 66 -21.89 42.89 -6.21
N ILE A 67 -23.18 43.10 -6.45
CA ILE A 67 -24.24 42.95 -5.43
C ILE A 67 -24.29 41.53 -4.89
N SER A 68 -24.27 40.52 -5.78
CA SER A 68 -24.26 39.11 -5.34
C SER A 68 -23.04 38.81 -4.47
N LYS A 69 -21.89 39.39 -4.80
CA LYS A 69 -20.67 39.19 -4.01
C LYS A 69 -20.74 39.84 -2.63
N ILE A 70 -21.29 41.04 -2.55
CA ILE A 70 -21.53 41.75 -1.28
C ILE A 70 -22.47 40.92 -0.41
N ASN A 71 -23.62 40.48 -0.94
CA ASN A 71 -24.60 39.68 -0.20
C ASN A 71 -23.99 38.36 0.30
N ASN A 72 -23.26 37.65 -0.56
CA ASN A 72 -22.56 36.42 -0.15
C ASN A 72 -21.56 36.65 0.99
N LEU A 73 -20.83 37.77 1.00
CA LEU A 73 -19.92 38.11 2.11
C LEU A 73 -20.70 38.41 3.40
N ILE A 74 -21.85 39.09 3.31
CA ILE A 74 -22.73 39.32 4.45
C ILE A 74 -23.23 37.98 5.00
N ASP A 75 -23.69 37.08 4.14
CA ASP A 75 -24.19 35.75 4.55
C ASP A 75 -23.09 34.88 5.17
N ASP A 76 -21.87 34.91 4.62
CA ASP A 76 -20.69 34.23 5.20
C ASP A 76 -20.38 34.75 6.62
N VAL A 77 -20.44 36.07 6.83
CA VAL A 77 -20.24 36.68 8.16
C VAL A 77 -21.34 36.24 9.12
N LYS A 78 -22.61 36.31 8.70
CA LYS A 78 -23.76 35.89 9.50
C LYS A 78 -23.68 34.42 9.91
N PHE A 79 -23.22 33.55 9.01
CA PHE A 79 -23.01 32.13 9.29
C PHE A 79 -21.99 31.90 10.40
N GLU A 80 -20.82 32.56 10.33
CA GLU A 80 -19.76 32.38 11.33
C GLU A 80 -20.17 32.85 12.73
N ILE A 81 -20.98 33.91 12.82
CA ILE A 81 -21.52 34.41 14.08
C ILE A 81 -22.52 33.41 14.66
N LYS A 82 -23.45 32.90 13.85
CA LYS A 82 -24.42 31.88 14.29
C LYS A 82 -23.73 30.60 14.76
N LEU A 83 -22.71 30.15 14.04
CA LEU A 83 -21.93 28.96 14.39
C LEU A 83 -21.22 29.15 15.75
N ALA A 84 -20.53 30.28 15.94
CA ALA A 84 -19.90 30.60 17.22
C ALA A 84 -20.90 30.63 18.38
N GLY A 85 -22.08 31.23 18.16
CA GLY A 85 -23.16 31.25 19.14
C GLY A 85 -23.67 29.84 19.50
N SER A 86 -23.81 28.95 18.52
CA SER A 86 -24.20 27.54 18.77
C SER A 86 -23.16 26.74 19.55
N GLU A 87 -21.89 27.15 19.46
CA GLU A 87 -20.76 26.58 20.20
C GLU A 87 -20.58 27.22 21.59
N GLY A 88 -21.42 28.18 21.96
CA GLY A 88 -21.34 28.91 23.25
C GLY A 88 -20.09 29.78 23.38
N ARG A 89 -19.48 30.20 22.26
CA ARG A 89 -18.26 31.01 22.25
C ARG A 89 -18.49 32.38 21.59
N ASP A 90 -17.76 33.38 22.07
CA ASP A 90 -17.65 34.65 21.37
C ASP A 90 -16.70 34.55 20.16
N ILE A 91 -16.90 35.45 19.19
CA ILE A 91 -16.08 35.57 17.99
C ILE A 91 -15.80 37.04 17.69
N THR A 92 -14.58 37.35 17.28
CA THR A 92 -14.15 38.73 16.96
C THR A 92 -14.24 39.04 15.46
N LEU A 93 -14.32 40.32 15.07
CA LEU A 93 -14.29 40.71 13.64
C LEU A 93 -12.98 40.28 12.95
N GLN A 94 -11.87 40.26 13.68
CA GLN A 94 -10.58 39.77 13.18
C GLN A 94 -10.62 38.27 12.87
N GLU A 95 -11.18 37.46 13.76
CA GLU A 95 -11.37 36.02 13.53
C GLU A 95 -12.29 35.76 12.33
N ILE A 96 -13.41 36.47 12.23
CA ILE A 96 -14.32 36.37 11.08
C ILE A 96 -13.58 36.67 9.77
N LYS A 97 -12.82 37.76 9.73
CA LYS A 97 -12.02 38.14 8.55
C LYS A 97 -10.99 37.06 8.20
N GLN A 98 -10.33 36.45 9.20
CA GLN A 98 -9.39 35.35 8.97
C GLN A 98 -10.10 34.10 8.44
N LYS A 99 -11.23 33.71 9.03
CA LYS A 99 -12.01 32.54 8.58
C LYS A 99 -12.52 32.69 7.16
N ILE A 100 -13.06 33.85 6.79
CA ILE A 100 -13.51 34.12 5.41
C ILE A 100 -12.32 34.11 4.43
N LYS A 101 -11.16 34.66 4.84
CA LYS A 101 -9.93 34.58 4.03
C LYS A 101 -9.42 33.14 3.88
N ASN A 102 -9.56 32.32 4.91
CA ASN A 102 -9.19 30.90 4.89
C ASN A 102 -10.18 30.05 4.10
N LYS A 103 -11.49 30.38 4.10
CA LYS A 103 -12.51 29.77 3.24
C LYS A 103 -12.14 29.94 1.76
N LYS A 104 -11.54 31.07 1.37
CA LYS A 104 -10.94 31.26 0.03
C LYS A 104 -9.72 30.36 -0.21
N LYS A 105 -8.84 30.13 0.78
CA LYS A 105 -7.71 29.18 0.65
C LYS A 105 -8.18 27.73 0.51
N VAL A 106 -9.20 27.31 1.27
CA VAL A 106 -9.79 25.97 1.17
C VAL A 106 -10.60 25.81 -0.14
N ALA A 107 -11.25 26.87 -0.62
CA ALA A 107 -11.94 26.87 -1.91
C ALA A 107 -11.00 26.92 -3.13
N ILE A 108 -9.73 27.33 -2.97
CA ILE A 108 -8.68 27.25 -4.00
C ILE A 108 -8.08 25.83 -4.10
N GLU A 109 -8.32 24.96 -3.11
CA GLU A 109 -8.20 23.50 -3.29
C GLU A 109 -9.47 22.87 -3.89
N LYS A 110 -10.23 23.61 -4.70
CA LYS A 110 -10.88 22.98 -5.84
C LYS A 110 -9.79 22.63 -6.85
N THR A 111 -9.04 21.55 -6.60
CA THR A 111 -8.56 20.73 -7.71
C THR A 111 -9.79 20.54 -8.59
N ALA A 112 -9.77 21.06 -9.82
CA ALA A 112 -10.78 20.72 -10.82
C ALA A 112 -11.08 19.23 -10.66
N PRO A 113 -12.35 18.79 -10.57
CA PRO A 113 -12.67 17.39 -10.29
C PRO A 113 -11.84 16.56 -11.26
N SER A 114 -10.91 15.79 -10.69
CA SER A 114 -9.97 15.02 -11.48
C SER A 114 -10.79 14.20 -12.46
N LYS A 115 -10.59 14.42 -13.76
CA LYS A 115 -11.25 13.62 -14.80
C LYS A 115 -10.74 12.18 -14.82
N LEU A 116 -9.77 11.86 -13.96
CA LEU A 116 -9.14 10.56 -13.92
C LEU A 116 -10.09 9.53 -13.30
N LYS A 117 -10.38 8.51 -14.08
CA LYS A 117 -11.24 7.41 -13.67
C LYS A 117 -10.46 6.34 -12.88
N LEU A 118 -11.18 5.41 -12.26
CA LEU A 118 -10.57 4.39 -11.40
C LEU A 118 -9.61 3.49 -12.19
N TYR A 119 -10.03 2.95 -13.33
CA TYR A 119 -9.20 2.00 -14.09
C TYR A 119 -7.99 2.68 -14.72
N GLU A 120 -8.15 3.93 -15.18
CA GLU A 120 -7.04 4.78 -15.60
C GLU A 120 -6.04 5.01 -14.46
N TRP A 121 -6.54 5.22 -13.23
CA TRP A 121 -5.65 5.37 -12.07
C TRP A 121 -4.90 4.08 -11.75
N TYR A 122 -5.56 2.92 -11.86
CA TYR A 122 -4.87 1.63 -11.77
C TYR A 122 -3.74 1.52 -12.81
N ASP A 123 -3.99 1.90 -14.07
CA ASP A 123 -2.98 1.83 -15.14
C ASP A 123 -1.77 2.72 -14.85
N VAL A 124 -2.01 3.94 -14.35
CA VAL A 124 -0.93 4.84 -13.91
C VAL A 124 -0.13 4.21 -12.77
N LEU A 125 -0.80 3.62 -11.77
CA LEU A 125 -0.11 2.98 -10.65
C LEU A 125 0.69 1.73 -11.08
N ILE A 126 0.15 0.93 -11.99
CA ILE A 126 0.81 -0.25 -12.56
C ILE A 126 2.05 0.19 -13.34
N LYS A 127 1.91 1.15 -14.26
CA LYS A 127 3.02 1.70 -15.05
C LYS A 127 4.13 2.25 -14.16
N ASN A 128 3.79 3.04 -13.14
CA ASN A 128 4.78 3.57 -12.20
C ASN A 128 5.53 2.47 -11.43
N LEU A 129 4.86 1.36 -11.10
CA LEU A 129 5.51 0.23 -10.43
C LEU A 129 6.44 -0.54 -11.39
N GLU A 130 6.04 -0.70 -12.65
CA GLU A 130 6.85 -1.33 -13.70
C GLU A 130 8.12 -0.53 -13.98
N GLU A 131 7.99 0.79 -14.16
CA GLU A 131 9.12 1.71 -14.35
C GLU A 131 10.04 1.72 -13.12
N ALA A 132 9.49 1.54 -11.92
CA ALA A 132 10.26 1.38 -10.68
C ALA A 132 10.85 -0.04 -10.48
N GLY A 133 10.69 -0.95 -11.45
CA GLY A 133 11.21 -2.32 -11.39
C GLY A 133 10.52 -3.19 -10.35
N LYS A 134 9.21 -2.99 -10.11
CA LYS A 134 8.39 -3.69 -9.10
C LYS A 134 7.22 -4.46 -9.76
N PRO A 135 7.51 -5.50 -10.57
CA PRO A 135 6.49 -6.25 -11.31
C PRO A 135 5.49 -6.98 -10.39
N GLY A 136 5.93 -7.66 -9.32
CA GLY A 136 5.01 -8.35 -8.41
C GLY A 136 3.91 -7.45 -7.80
N PRO A 137 4.24 -6.28 -7.20
CA PRO A 137 3.23 -5.30 -6.80
C PRO A 137 2.35 -4.78 -7.94
N ALA A 138 2.88 -4.68 -9.17
CA ALA A 138 2.11 -4.28 -10.34
C ALA A 138 1.07 -5.34 -10.71
N ASP A 139 1.44 -6.63 -10.70
CA ASP A 139 0.54 -7.75 -11.00
C ASP A 139 -0.61 -7.88 -10.00
N ILE A 140 -0.34 -7.54 -8.72
CA ILE A 140 -1.36 -7.44 -7.68
C ILE A 140 -2.40 -6.37 -8.05
N LEU A 141 -1.96 -5.19 -8.51
CA LEU A 141 -2.86 -4.14 -8.96
C LEU A 141 -3.61 -4.55 -10.23
N SER A 142 -2.95 -5.18 -11.20
CA SER A 142 -3.57 -5.70 -12.42
C SER A 142 -4.67 -6.72 -12.10
N SER A 143 -4.41 -7.64 -11.16
CA SER A 143 -5.38 -8.65 -10.71
C SER A 143 -6.56 -8.00 -9.96
N SER A 144 -6.28 -7.00 -9.12
CA SER A 144 -7.30 -6.22 -8.43
C SER A 144 -8.20 -5.46 -9.41
N LYS A 145 -7.62 -4.82 -10.43
CA LYS A 145 -8.35 -4.16 -11.52
C LYS A 145 -9.20 -5.16 -12.32
N ALA A 146 -8.64 -6.32 -12.68
CA ALA A 146 -9.37 -7.35 -13.41
C ALA A 146 -10.60 -7.87 -12.63
N ASN A 147 -10.50 -7.97 -11.31
CA ASN A 147 -11.65 -8.31 -10.47
C ASN A 147 -12.71 -7.19 -10.43
N LEU A 148 -12.30 -5.91 -10.39
CA LEU A 148 -13.24 -4.79 -10.49
C LEU A 148 -13.98 -4.76 -11.84
N MET A 149 -13.27 -5.04 -12.94
CA MET A 149 -13.85 -5.08 -14.28
C MET A 149 -14.91 -6.17 -14.47
N LYS A 150 -14.92 -7.21 -13.62
CA LYS A 150 -15.99 -8.22 -13.58
C LYS A 150 -17.27 -7.74 -12.88
N VAL A 151 -17.18 -6.62 -12.15
CA VAL A 151 -18.30 -6.02 -11.41
C VAL A 151 -18.81 -4.77 -12.12
N PHE A 152 -17.90 -3.92 -12.59
CA PHE A 152 -18.24 -2.68 -13.30
C PHE A 152 -17.70 -2.72 -14.73
N GLU A 153 -18.60 -2.87 -15.71
CA GLU A 153 -18.26 -2.93 -17.14
C GLU A 153 -17.64 -1.62 -17.64
N LYS A 154 -18.07 -0.48 -17.10
CA LYS A 154 -17.60 0.85 -17.49
C LYS A 154 -16.79 1.48 -16.36
N ASP A 155 -15.68 2.09 -16.75
CA ASP A 155 -14.86 2.86 -15.82
C ASP A 155 -15.60 4.12 -15.33
N LYS A 156 -15.43 4.45 -14.06
CA LYS A 156 -16.13 5.52 -13.36
C LYS A 156 -15.12 6.49 -12.75
N LEU A 157 -15.50 7.78 -12.70
CA LEU A 157 -14.80 8.74 -11.86
C LEU A 157 -14.90 8.32 -10.40
N PHE A 158 -13.90 8.65 -9.59
CA PHE A 158 -13.92 8.32 -8.16
C PHE A 158 -15.21 8.79 -7.49
N ASN A 159 -15.59 10.05 -7.69
CA ASN A 159 -16.80 10.63 -7.08
C ASN A 159 -18.13 10.11 -7.67
N ALA A 160 -18.09 9.27 -8.71
CA ALA A 160 -19.27 8.65 -9.29
C ALA A 160 -19.56 7.26 -8.71
N PHE A 161 -18.68 6.73 -7.85
CA PHE A 161 -18.97 5.52 -7.10
C PHE A 161 -20.04 5.80 -6.04
N THR A 162 -21.00 4.90 -5.88
CA THR A 162 -22.02 4.99 -4.82
C THR A 162 -21.73 4.00 -3.69
N VAL A 163 -22.52 4.06 -2.62
CA VAL A 163 -22.48 3.05 -1.56
C VAL A 163 -22.79 1.67 -2.16
N ASP A 164 -23.84 1.57 -2.98
CA ASP A 164 -24.24 0.34 -3.67
C ASP A 164 -23.11 -0.23 -4.54
N ASP A 165 -22.29 0.61 -5.17
CA ASP A 165 -21.12 0.14 -5.93
C ASP A 165 -20.11 -0.55 -5.00
N PHE A 166 -19.80 0.04 -3.84
CA PHE A 166 -18.87 -0.55 -2.90
C PHE A 166 -19.39 -1.88 -2.32
N GLU A 167 -20.68 -1.94 -2.00
CA GLU A 167 -21.36 -3.15 -1.54
C GLU A 167 -21.39 -4.24 -2.64
N ALA A 168 -21.60 -3.85 -3.90
CA ALA A 168 -21.54 -4.78 -5.03
C ALA A 168 -20.14 -5.40 -5.19
N TYR A 169 -19.08 -4.60 -5.02
CA TYR A 169 -17.72 -5.12 -5.05
C TYR A 169 -17.40 -6.03 -3.86
N GLU A 170 -17.84 -5.66 -2.66
CA GLU A 170 -17.73 -6.52 -1.47
C GLU A 170 -18.42 -7.87 -1.70
N LYS A 171 -19.67 -7.86 -2.17
CA LYS A 171 -20.45 -9.06 -2.49
C LYS A 171 -19.77 -9.92 -3.55
N TYR A 172 -19.21 -9.30 -4.60
CA TYR A 172 -18.45 -10.02 -5.62
C TYR A 172 -17.26 -10.76 -5.00
N LEU A 173 -16.46 -10.07 -4.18
CA LEU A 173 -15.28 -10.65 -3.55
C LEU A 173 -15.64 -11.79 -2.61
N THR A 174 -16.66 -11.64 -1.76
CA THR A 174 -17.08 -12.68 -0.81
C THR A 174 -17.70 -13.89 -1.48
N THR A 175 -18.37 -13.70 -2.63
CA THR A 175 -19.02 -14.79 -3.37
C THR A 175 -18.03 -15.57 -4.25
N ASN A 176 -17.09 -14.88 -4.90
CA ASN A 176 -16.27 -15.47 -5.97
C ASN A 176 -14.84 -15.82 -5.53
N ILE A 177 -14.37 -15.32 -4.38
CA ILE A 177 -13.03 -15.59 -3.88
C ILE A 177 -13.08 -16.63 -2.76
N LYS A 178 -12.45 -17.79 -3.01
CA LYS A 178 -12.56 -18.98 -2.16
C LYS A 178 -12.04 -18.80 -0.72
N THR A 179 -11.07 -17.92 -0.49
CA THR A 179 -10.43 -17.81 0.82
C THR A 179 -10.49 -16.41 1.39
N GLU A 180 -10.67 -16.39 2.71
CA GLU A 180 -10.81 -15.16 3.48
C GLU A 180 -9.58 -14.25 3.42
N SER A 181 -8.40 -14.88 3.39
CA SER A 181 -7.11 -14.27 3.08
C SER A 181 -7.10 -13.48 1.80
N THR A 182 -7.60 -14.09 0.74
CA THR A 182 -7.42 -13.58 -0.60
C THR A 182 -8.36 -12.41 -0.82
N TYR A 183 -9.61 -12.49 -0.35
CA TYR A 183 -10.51 -11.34 -0.48
C TYR A 183 -10.07 -10.19 0.44
N SER A 184 -9.63 -10.45 1.68
CA SER A 184 -9.08 -9.40 2.56
C SER A 184 -7.87 -8.72 1.93
N PHE A 185 -7.03 -9.49 1.23
CA PHE A 185 -5.91 -8.96 0.47
C PHE A 185 -6.34 -8.05 -0.70
N TYR A 186 -7.32 -8.47 -1.50
CA TYR A 186 -7.87 -7.64 -2.58
C TYR A 186 -8.52 -6.36 -2.05
N LEU A 187 -9.24 -6.45 -0.94
CA LEU A 187 -9.89 -5.30 -0.33
C LEU A 187 -8.88 -4.28 0.21
N ARG A 188 -7.80 -4.74 0.88
CA ARG A 188 -6.68 -3.86 1.28
C ARG A 188 -5.97 -3.24 0.08
N THR A 189 -5.85 -3.98 -1.01
CA THR A 189 -5.27 -3.47 -2.27
C THR A 189 -6.14 -2.33 -2.83
N PHE A 190 -7.45 -2.55 -2.91
CA PHE A 190 -8.43 -1.55 -3.34
C PHE A 190 -8.42 -0.30 -2.45
N TYR A 191 -8.38 -0.47 -1.13
CA TYR A 191 -8.21 0.64 -0.18
C TYR A 191 -6.90 1.39 -0.42
N GLY A 192 -5.81 0.68 -0.70
CA GLY A 192 -4.52 1.28 -1.05
C GLY A 192 -4.59 2.18 -2.28
N VAL A 193 -5.36 1.78 -3.30
CA VAL A 193 -5.58 2.58 -4.52
C VAL A 193 -6.33 3.87 -4.20
N TRP A 194 -7.39 3.79 -3.40
CA TRP A 194 -8.14 4.95 -2.92
C TRP A 194 -7.29 5.90 -2.06
N ASN A 195 -6.51 5.37 -1.12
CA ASN A 195 -5.62 6.20 -0.31
C ASN A 195 -4.62 6.99 -1.17
N LYS A 196 -4.09 6.38 -2.24
CA LYS A 196 -3.21 7.08 -3.19
C LYS A 196 -3.96 8.13 -4.00
N ALA A 197 -5.21 7.87 -4.39
CA ALA A 197 -6.06 8.83 -5.10
C ALA A 197 -6.41 10.05 -4.23
N ILE A 198 -6.80 9.82 -2.97
CA ILE A 198 -7.06 10.88 -1.98
C ILE A 198 -5.82 11.73 -1.75
N LYS A 199 -4.64 11.10 -1.59
CA LYS A 199 -3.36 11.82 -1.44
C LYS A 199 -3.02 12.70 -2.65
N LYS A 200 -3.55 12.39 -3.83
CA LYS A 200 -3.39 13.17 -5.06
C LYS A 200 -4.53 14.18 -5.30
N GLY A 201 -5.51 14.27 -4.39
CA GLY A 201 -6.65 15.18 -4.51
C GLY A 201 -7.71 14.73 -5.53
N TYR A 202 -7.73 13.44 -5.93
CA TYR A 202 -8.69 12.96 -6.92
C TYR A 202 -10.10 12.74 -6.35
N CYS A 203 -10.21 12.52 -5.04
CA CYS A 203 -11.46 12.35 -4.33
C CYS A 203 -11.33 12.74 -2.86
N HIS A 204 -12.48 13.04 -2.22
CA HIS A 204 -12.51 13.40 -0.81
C HIS A 204 -12.30 12.19 0.10
N LYS A 205 -11.69 12.40 1.27
CA LYS A 205 -11.40 11.33 2.25
C LYS A 205 -12.64 10.56 2.71
N ASP A 206 -13.80 11.24 2.76
CA ASP A 206 -15.05 10.65 3.23
C ASP A 206 -15.62 9.66 2.22
N HIS A 207 -15.19 9.76 0.96
CA HIS A 207 -15.60 8.87 -0.12
C HIS A 207 -14.80 7.56 -0.17
N HIS A 208 -13.97 7.28 0.85
CA HIS A 208 -13.15 6.09 0.89
C HIS A 208 -14.01 4.81 1.11
N PRO A 209 -13.83 3.73 0.31
CA PRO A 209 -14.65 2.51 0.38
C PRO A 209 -14.73 1.85 1.76
N LYS A 210 -13.65 1.90 2.54
CA LYS A 210 -13.62 1.43 3.94
C LYS A 210 -14.74 1.97 4.84
N ASN A 211 -15.33 3.12 4.50
CA ASN A 211 -16.40 3.73 5.28
C ASN A 211 -17.77 3.11 4.95
N HIS A 212 -17.86 2.32 3.88
CA HIS A 212 -19.09 1.76 3.32
C HIS A 212 -19.10 0.22 3.34
N ILE A 213 -17.92 -0.39 3.18
CA ILE A 213 -17.74 -1.84 3.20
C ILE A 213 -17.72 -2.35 4.64
N GLN A 214 -18.59 -3.32 4.93
CA GLN A 214 -18.78 -3.83 6.29
C GLN A 214 -17.64 -4.76 6.72
N PHE A 215 -17.10 -5.53 5.78
CA PHE A 215 -16.05 -6.48 6.06
C PHE A 215 -14.77 -5.82 6.59
N GLN A 216 -14.34 -6.26 7.77
CA GLN A 216 -13.11 -5.80 8.40
C GLN A 216 -11.89 -6.51 7.83
N ALA A 217 -11.30 -5.90 6.79
CA ALA A 217 -10.09 -6.40 6.15
C ALA A 217 -8.92 -6.54 7.15
N TYR A 218 -8.55 -7.78 7.44
CA TYR A 218 -7.57 -8.11 8.45
C TYR A 218 -6.21 -8.47 7.85
N LYS A 219 -5.14 -8.19 8.60
CA LYS A 219 -3.76 -8.27 8.10
C LYS A 219 -3.11 -9.64 8.31
N LYS A 220 -3.64 -10.49 9.20
CA LYS A 220 -2.98 -11.73 9.63
C LYS A 220 -3.97 -12.89 9.68
N ILE A 221 -3.61 -13.99 8.99
CA ILE A 221 -4.29 -15.28 9.08
C ILE A 221 -3.31 -16.29 9.60
N LYS A 222 -3.76 -17.12 10.55
CA LYS A 222 -3.03 -18.33 10.91
C LYS A 222 -3.09 -19.30 9.73
N THR A 223 -1.96 -19.47 9.04
CA THR A 223 -1.84 -20.45 7.96
C THR A 223 -1.60 -21.85 8.52
N LYS A 224 -2.19 -22.89 7.91
CA LYS A 224 -1.98 -24.30 8.29
C LYS A 224 -0.48 -24.68 8.31
N LYS A 225 -0.10 -25.62 9.20
CA LYS A 225 1.25 -26.21 9.29
C LYS A 225 1.70 -26.76 7.94
N ARG A 226 2.91 -26.40 7.52
CA ARG A 226 3.55 -26.85 6.26
C ARG A 226 4.86 -27.59 6.48
N ALA A 227 5.37 -27.66 7.71
CA ALA A 227 6.65 -28.30 8.00
C ALA A 227 6.59 -29.83 7.82
N VAL A 228 7.73 -30.41 7.47
CA VAL A 228 8.00 -31.86 7.43
C VAL A 228 9.19 -32.18 8.34
N SER A 229 9.19 -33.39 8.91
CA SER A 229 10.24 -33.83 9.85
C SER A 229 11.61 -33.92 9.19
N ALA A 230 12.65 -34.00 10.02
CA ALA A 230 14.02 -34.21 9.55
C ALA A 230 14.19 -35.51 8.74
N ASP A 231 13.42 -36.55 9.07
CA ASP A 231 13.46 -37.83 8.35
C ASP A 231 12.98 -37.68 6.91
N TYR A 232 11.90 -36.94 6.67
CA TYR A 232 11.45 -36.63 5.30
C TYR A 232 12.49 -35.81 4.53
N ILE A 233 13.20 -34.88 5.19
CA ILE A 233 14.31 -34.15 4.55
C ILE A 233 15.43 -35.11 4.13
N GLN A 234 15.77 -36.09 4.99
CA GLN A 234 16.76 -37.11 4.65
C GLN A 234 16.28 -38.03 3.51
N SER A 235 15.00 -38.40 3.48
CA SER A 235 14.42 -39.17 2.38
C SER A 235 14.51 -38.41 1.06
N ILE A 236 14.20 -37.11 1.06
CA ILE A 236 14.37 -36.23 -0.12
C ILE A 236 15.84 -36.21 -0.56
N GLU A 237 16.79 -36.14 0.37
CA GLU A 237 18.22 -36.15 0.06
C GLU A 237 18.71 -37.46 -0.56
N LYS A 238 18.10 -38.59 -0.19
CA LYS A 238 18.41 -39.93 -0.71
C LYS A 238 17.78 -40.23 -2.07
N LEU A 239 16.80 -39.46 -2.51
CA LEU A 239 16.23 -39.62 -3.85
C LEU A 239 17.33 -39.46 -4.91
N THR A 240 17.34 -40.38 -5.88
CA THR A 240 18.29 -40.37 -6.99
C THR A 240 17.54 -39.97 -8.26
N TYR A 241 17.98 -38.87 -8.87
CA TYR A 241 17.47 -38.40 -10.15
C TYR A 241 18.64 -38.31 -11.13
N GLU A 242 18.37 -38.59 -12.41
CA GLU A 242 19.36 -38.47 -13.46
C GLU A 242 19.98 -37.06 -13.48
N PRO A 243 21.32 -36.94 -13.57
CA PRO A 243 21.98 -35.64 -13.71
C PRO A 243 21.40 -34.83 -14.88
N ASN A 244 21.43 -33.51 -14.77
CA ASN A 244 20.90 -32.56 -15.77
C ASN A 244 19.37 -32.56 -15.96
N THR A 245 18.63 -33.41 -15.27
CA THR A 245 17.15 -33.34 -15.26
C THR A 245 16.62 -32.15 -14.46
N ARG A 246 15.36 -31.80 -14.70
CA ARG A 246 14.63 -30.79 -13.92
C ARG A 246 14.46 -31.26 -12.46
N HIS A 247 14.01 -32.50 -12.23
CA HIS A 247 13.86 -33.09 -10.89
C HIS A 247 15.16 -33.05 -10.08
N PHE A 248 16.29 -33.40 -10.67
CA PHE A 248 17.60 -33.29 -10.01
C PHE A 248 17.87 -31.87 -9.53
N ARG A 249 17.68 -30.87 -10.40
CA ARG A 249 17.88 -29.46 -10.04
C ARG A 249 16.91 -29.01 -8.97
N SER A 250 15.63 -29.34 -9.09
CA SER A 250 14.59 -29.02 -8.12
C SER A 250 14.89 -29.59 -6.73
N GLN A 251 15.40 -30.83 -6.66
CA GLN A 251 15.85 -31.45 -5.42
C GLN A 251 16.98 -30.62 -4.78
N LYS A 252 18.00 -30.25 -5.57
CA LYS A 252 19.12 -29.44 -5.06
C LYS A 252 18.69 -28.04 -4.65
N TYR A 253 17.76 -27.41 -5.37
CA TYR A 253 17.19 -26.11 -5.01
C TYR A 253 16.45 -26.15 -3.67
N PHE A 254 15.61 -27.17 -3.46
CA PHE A 254 14.89 -27.35 -2.21
C PHE A 254 15.83 -27.61 -1.03
N LEU A 255 16.81 -28.51 -1.20
CA LEU A 255 17.80 -28.80 -0.17
C LEU A 255 18.70 -27.60 0.14
N PHE A 256 19.11 -26.84 -0.89
CA PHE A 256 19.86 -25.61 -0.67
C PHE A 256 19.06 -24.60 0.14
N SER A 257 17.77 -24.40 -0.18
CA SER A 257 16.87 -23.54 0.59
C SER A 257 16.82 -23.98 2.06
N TYR A 258 16.60 -25.27 2.33
CA TYR A 258 16.55 -25.82 3.69
C TYR A 258 17.87 -25.61 4.45
N TYR A 259 19.01 -25.99 3.85
CA TYR A 259 20.33 -25.88 4.48
C TYR A 259 20.89 -24.45 4.54
N SER A 260 20.23 -23.50 3.88
CA SER A 260 20.57 -22.06 3.93
C SER A 260 19.56 -21.27 4.76
N ARG A 261 19.21 -21.79 5.94
CA ARG A 261 18.27 -21.18 6.90
C ARG A 261 16.87 -20.94 6.33
N GLY A 262 16.41 -21.80 5.43
CA GLY A 262 15.09 -21.64 4.80
C GLY A 262 15.02 -20.44 3.86
N MET A 263 16.06 -20.21 3.05
CA MET A 263 16.12 -19.11 2.08
C MET A 263 14.95 -19.19 1.09
N ASN A 264 14.31 -18.07 0.76
CA ASN A 264 13.20 -18.10 -0.22
C ASN A 264 13.75 -18.34 -1.62
N PHE A 265 12.96 -19.02 -2.45
CA PHE A 265 13.31 -19.33 -3.82
C PHE A 265 13.70 -18.10 -4.65
N THR A 266 12.99 -16.98 -4.52
CA THR A 266 13.34 -15.71 -5.20
C THR A 266 14.72 -15.21 -4.80
N ASP A 267 15.04 -15.24 -3.50
CA ASP A 267 16.34 -14.78 -3.01
C ASP A 267 17.46 -15.71 -3.51
N MET A 268 17.21 -17.02 -3.48
CA MET A 268 18.11 -18.05 -4.01
C MET A 268 18.37 -17.88 -5.51
N ALA A 269 17.33 -17.64 -6.31
CA ALA A 269 17.46 -17.45 -7.76
C ALA A 269 18.27 -16.20 -8.14
N LEU A 270 18.31 -15.19 -7.26
CA LEU A 270 19.03 -13.94 -7.46
C LEU A 270 20.49 -13.98 -6.97
N LEU A 271 20.93 -15.06 -6.31
CA LEU A 271 22.30 -15.18 -5.82
C LEU A 271 23.30 -15.18 -6.97
N LYS A 272 24.36 -14.39 -6.84
CA LYS A 272 25.52 -14.38 -7.75
C LYS A 272 26.78 -14.76 -7.01
N HIS A 273 27.62 -15.59 -7.62
CA HIS A 273 28.85 -16.09 -7.00
C HIS A 273 29.75 -14.95 -6.49
N LYS A 274 30.09 -13.99 -7.35
CA LYS A 274 31.01 -12.89 -7.00
C LYS A 274 30.43 -11.88 -5.99
N LYS A 275 29.11 -11.79 -5.88
CA LYS A 275 28.45 -10.77 -5.05
C LYS A 275 28.05 -11.32 -3.69
N ASN A 276 27.66 -12.58 -3.63
CA ASN A 276 26.95 -13.12 -2.49
C ASN A 276 27.69 -14.23 -1.76
N ILE A 277 28.74 -14.81 -2.34
CA ILE A 277 29.43 -15.97 -1.78
C ILE A 277 30.91 -15.65 -1.57
N GLU A 278 31.38 -15.74 -0.33
CA GLU A 278 32.77 -15.55 0.05
C GLU A 278 33.22 -16.73 0.92
N GLY A 279 34.05 -17.62 0.36
CA GLY A 279 34.44 -18.85 1.05
C GLY A 279 33.25 -19.70 1.46
N ALA A 280 33.02 -19.80 2.77
CA ALA A 280 31.90 -20.53 3.37
C ALA A 280 30.70 -19.63 3.72
N ASP A 281 30.82 -18.31 3.54
CA ASP A 281 29.84 -17.33 3.97
C ASP A 281 28.95 -16.88 2.81
N ILE A 282 27.70 -16.56 3.15
CA ILE A 282 26.71 -16.02 2.23
C ILE A 282 26.20 -14.68 2.74
N SER A 283 26.18 -13.70 1.85
CA SER A 283 25.73 -12.34 2.12
C SER A 283 24.71 -11.88 1.08
N TYR A 284 23.50 -11.53 1.47
CA TYR A 284 22.46 -11.04 0.55
C TYR A 284 21.41 -10.15 1.22
N ARG A 285 20.76 -9.32 0.40
CA ARG A 285 19.64 -8.47 0.84
C ARG A 285 18.32 -9.10 0.41
N ARG A 286 17.49 -9.50 1.37
CA ARG A 286 16.23 -10.20 1.14
C ARG A 286 15.23 -9.37 0.33
N SER A 287 14.64 -9.98 -0.68
CA SER A 287 13.77 -9.31 -1.65
C SER A 287 12.50 -8.74 -1.02
N LYS A 288 11.92 -9.44 -0.04
CA LYS A 288 10.62 -9.10 0.59
C LYS A 288 10.70 -7.96 1.60
N ASN A 289 11.63 -8.03 2.56
CA ASN A 289 11.73 -7.07 3.67
C ASN A 289 12.99 -6.18 3.59
N LYS A 290 13.83 -6.35 2.56
CA LYS A 290 15.04 -5.56 2.32
C LYS A 290 16.03 -5.58 3.48
N ARG A 291 16.04 -6.64 4.28
CA ARG A 291 17.06 -6.86 5.32
C ARG A 291 18.26 -7.59 4.76
N ASP A 292 19.41 -7.30 5.34
CA ASP A 292 20.65 -7.98 5.02
C ASP A 292 20.78 -9.24 5.86
N TYR A 293 21.22 -10.31 5.21
CA TYR A 293 21.53 -11.60 5.81
C TYR A 293 22.99 -11.86 5.51
N ASP A 294 23.76 -12.14 6.55
CA ASP A 294 25.17 -12.50 6.47
C ASP A 294 25.42 -13.67 7.41
N PHE A 295 25.80 -14.82 6.88
CA PHE A 295 26.02 -16.02 7.68
C PHE A 295 26.84 -17.09 6.99
N LYS A 296 27.44 -17.95 7.81
CA LYS A 296 28.10 -19.18 7.35
C LYS A 296 27.11 -20.22 6.85
N LEU A 297 27.33 -20.71 5.63
CA LEU A 297 26.55 -21.79 5.03
C LEU A 297 26.84 -23.14 5.67
N HIS A 298 25.80 -23.97 5.73
CA HIS A 298 25.95 -25.37 6.10
C HIS A 298 26.78 -26.13 5.05
N PRO A 299 27.63 -27.11 5.42
CA PRO A 299 28.47 -27.86 4.47
C PRO A 299 27.71 -28.47 3.30
N LYS A 300 26.49 -28.98 3.53
CA LYS A 300 25.62 -29.50 2.45
C LYS A 300 25.17 -28.42 1.46
N ALA A 301 24.95 -27.18 1.91
CA ALA A 301 24.65 -26.08 1.01
C ALA A 301 25.87 -25.69 0.16
N LEU A 302 27.07 -25.69 0.76
CA LEU A 302 28.32 -25.46 0.04
C LEU A 302 28.58 -26.53 -1.04
N ALA A 303 28.32 -27.80 -0.72
CA ALA A 303 28.43 -28.89 -1.68
C ALA A 303 27.48 -28.68 -2.89
N ILE A 304 26.26 -28.19 -2.64
CA ILE A 304 25.32 -27.85 -3.72
C ILE A 304 25.82 -26.67 -4.56
N ILE A 305 26.39 -25.62 -3.95
CA ILE A 305 27.01 -24.51 -4.70
C ILE A 305 28.16 -25.02 -5.58
N ALA A 306 29.02 -25.87 -5.03
CA ALA A 306 30.15 -26.44 -5.76
C ALA A 306 29.69 -27.29 -6.95
N LEU A 307 28.65 -28.11 -6.76
CA LEU A 307 28.02 -28.88 -7.82
C LEU A 307 27.54 -27.99 -8.99
N PHE A 308 26.91 -26.85 -8.70
CA PHE A 308 26.41 -25.98 -9.75
C PHE A 308 27.49 -25.15 -10.43
N ARG A 309 28.65 -24.91 -9.81
CA ARG A 309 29.71 -24.04 -10.38
C ARG A 309 30.09 -24.41 -11.82
N ASN A 310 30.14 -25.70 -12.16
CA ASN A 310 30.50 -26.21 -13.48
C ASN A 310 29.35 -26.96 -14.18
N TYR A 311 28.09 -26.63 -13.87
CA TYR A 311 26.94 -27.34 -14.41
C TYR A 311 26.74 -27.05 -15.92
N PRO A 312 26.34 -28.03 -16.75
CA PRO A 312 26.19 -27.82 -18.20
C PRO A 312 25.23 -26.70 -18.62
N MET A 313 24.24 -26.38 -17.78
CA MET A 313 23.27 -25.30 -18.02
C MET A 313 23.60 -24.01 -17.26
N GLN A 314 24.83 -23.84 -16.79
CA GLN A 314 25.18 -22.74 -15.91
C GLN A 314 24.96 -21.37 -16.58
N SER A 315 24.55 -20.41 -15.76
CA SER A 315 24.31 -19.04 -16.12
C SER A 315 25.56 -18.34 -16.66
N ASP A 316 25.42 -17.66 -17.78
CA ASP A 316 26.41 -16.73 -18.35
C ASP A 316 26.45 -15.36 -17.63
N ALA A 317 25.52 -15.10 -16.70
CA ALA A 317 25.41 -13.83 -15.97
C ALA A 317 25.93 -13.91 -14.51
N GLY A 318 26.63 -15.00 -14.18
CA GLY A 318 27.30 -15.21 -12.90
C GLY A 318 26.38 -15.57 -11.72
N TYR A 319 25.14 -15.98 -12.00
CA TYR A 319 24.22 -16.51 -10.98
C TYR A 319 24.73 -17.85 -10.44
N VAL A 320 24.42 -18.15 -9.17
CA VAL A 320 24.81 -19.42 -8.51
C VAL A 320 24.06 -20.60 -9.12
N PHE A 321 22.77 -20.41 -9.39
CA PHE A 321 21.90 -21.44 -9.94
C PHE A 321 21.50 -21.11 -11.39
N PRO A 322 21.36 -22.12 -12.25
CA PRO A 322 20.98 -21.97 -13.66
C PRO A 322 19.46 -21.70 -13.82
N ILE A 323 18.96 -20.67 -13.15
CA ILE A 323 17.58 -20.21 -13.20
C ILE A 323 17.49 -18.96 -14.09
N LEU A 324 18.42 -18.02 -13.85
CA LEU A 324 18.56 -16.75 -14.57
C LEU A 324 19.85 -16.75 -15.40
N ASN A 325 19.86 -15.97 -16.47
CA ASN A 325 20.98 -15.78 -17.40
C ASN A 325 20.93 -14.36 -17.99
N SER A 326 21.84 -14.02 -18.89
CA SER A 326 21.98 -12.68 -19.50
C SER A 326 20.73 -12.17 -20.22
N THR A 327 19.88 -13.07 -20.73
CA THR A 327 18.62 -12.72 -21.40
C THR A 327 17.58 -12.11 -20.45
N HIS A 328 17.70 -12.40 -19.15
CA HIS A 328 16.87 -11.86 -18.08
C HIS A 328 17.39 -10.49 -17.64
N SER A 329 17.35 -9.53 -18.57
CA SER A 329 17.97 -8.21 -18.43
C SER A 329 17.11 -7.16 -17.73
N THR A 330 15.82 -7.42 -17.54
CA THR A 330 14.87 -6.47 -16.91
C THR A 330 14.19 -7.09 -15.69
N ALA A 331 13.72 -6.24 -14.77
CA ALA A 331 13.00 -6.69 -13.58
C ALA A 331 11.80 -7.60 -13.92
N ARG A 332 11.02 -7.23 -14.96
CA ARG A 332 9.87 -8.01 -15.43
C ARG A 332 10.28 -9.39 -15.98
N LYS A 333 11.35 -9.47 -16.79
CA LYS A 333 11.85 -10.76 -17.30
C LYS A 333 12.37 -11.67 -16.18
N ILE A 334 13.08 -11.09 -15.21
CA ILE A 334 13.57 -11.80 -14.03
C ILE A 334 12.39 -12.37 -13.23
N ASP A 335 11.40 -11.54 -12.94
CA ASP A 335 10.22 -11.92 -12.16
C ASP A 335 9.43 -13.06 -12.82
N GLN A 336 9.12 -12.92 -14.12
CA GLN A 336 8.44 -13.97 -14.91
C GLN A 336 9.23 -15.29 -14.93
N ARG A 337 10.57 -15.23 -15.06
CA ARG A 337 11.38 -16.44 -15.05
C ARG A 337 11.39 -17.10 -13.68
N ILE A 338 11.51 -16.32 -12.61
CA ILE A 338 11.45 -16.83 -11.24
C ILE A 338 10.09 -17.47 -10.96
N GLU A 339 8.99 -16.85 -11.38
CA GLU A 339 7.64 -17.41 -11.23
C GLU A 339 7.50 -18.74 -11.97
N SER A 340 7.93 -18.79 -13.24
CA SER A 340 7.96 -20.03 -14.04
C SER A 340 8.80 -21.12 -13.37
N ALA A 341 10.03 -20.81 -12.94
CA ALA A 341 10.91 -21.78 -12.29
C ALA A 341 10.40 -22.20 -10.90
N LEU A 342 9.66 -21.34 -10.19
CA LEU A 342 9.03 -21.67 -8.92
C LEU A 342 7.84 -22.60 -9.12
N LYS A 343 7.03 -22.38 -10.16
CA LYS A 343 5.98 -23.32 -10.57
C LYS A 343 6.60 -24.68 -10.86
N ASP A 344 7.71 -24.66 -11.61
CA ASP A 344 8.43 -25.88 -11.96
C ASP A 344 8.90 -26.66 -10.74
N LEU A 345 9.58 -25.99 -9.82
CA LEU A 345 10.01 -26.56 -8.55
C LEU A 345 8.84 -27.13 -7.75
N ASN A 346 7.72 -26.42 -7.66
CA ASN A 346 6.57 -26.88 -6.88
C ASN A 346 5.85 -28.08 -7.51
N GLU A 347 5.94 -28.27 -8.83
CA GLU A 347 5.46 -29.49 -9.49
C GLU A 347 6.37 -30.67 -9.16
N ASP A 348 7.69 -30.52 -9.33
CA ASP A 348 8.65 -31.58 -8.99
C ASP A 348 8.60 -31.97 -7.51
N LEU A 349 8.38 -31.00 -6.62
CA LEU A 349 8.24 -31.26 -5.18
C LEU A 349 7.00 -32.10 -4.87
N LYS A 350 5.91 -31.98 -5.64
CA LYS A 350 4.75 -32.86 -5.47
C LYS A 350 5.07 -34.29 -5.87
N ASP A 351 5.90 -34.48 -6.88
CA ASP A 351 6.34 -35.81 -7.29
C ASP A 351 7.30 -36.41 -6.25
N MET A 352 8.28 -35.64 -5.77
CA MET A 352 9.16 -36.05 -4.65
C MET A 352 8.36 -36.43 -3.40
N ALA A 353 7.27 -35.72 -3.10
CA ALA A 353 6.39 -36.06 -1.98
C ALA A 353 5.78 -37.45 -2.16
N LYS A 354 5.33 -37.80 -3.37
CA LYS A 354 4.81 -39.14 -3.67
C LYS A 354 5.91 -40.19 -3.56
N ASP A 355 7.09 -39.92 -4.11
CA ASP A 355 8.24 -40.84 -4.13
C ASP A 355 8.67 -41.26 -2.71
N ILE A 356 8.52 -40.37 -1.72
CA ILE A 356 8.86 -40.63 -0.31
C ILE A 356 7.64 -41.00 0.56
N GLY A 357 6.46 -41.21 -0.03
CA GLY A 357 5.24 -41.55 0.70
C GLY A 357 4.70 -40.45 1.62
N LEU A 358 5.00 -39.18 1.32
CA LEU A 358 4.51 -38.03 2.09
C LEU A 358 3.14 -37.57 1.58
N GLU A 359 2.11 -37.70 2.41
CA GLU A 359 0.74 -37.27 2.08
C GLU A 359 0.57 -35.74 1.99
N ARG A 360 1.46 -34.99 2.64
CA ARG A 360 1.42 -33.52 2.65
C ARG A 360 1.99 -32.95 1.35
N THR A 361 1.40 -31.85 0.88
CA THR A 361 1.92 -31.11 -0.27
C THR A 361 3.27 -30.45 0.05
N LEU A 362 4.33 -30.87 -0.64
CA LEU A 362 5.60 -30.15 -0.65
C LEU A 362 5.53 -28.93 -1.58
N THR A 363 6.03 -27.80 -1.09
CA THR A 363 6.23 -26.56 -1.85
C THR A 363 7.56 -25.96 -1.44
N SER A 364 8.10 -25.02 -2.22
CA SER A 364 9.37 -24.37 -1.89
C SER A 364 9.39 -23.73 -0.50
N TYR A 365 8.22 -23.26 -0.01
CA TYR A 365 8.10 -22.64 1.31
C TYR A 365 8.17 -23.65 2.46
N VAL A 366 7.94 -24.94 2.19
CA VAL A 366 8.09 -26.01 3.18
C VAL A 366 9.51 -26.05 3.71
N ALA A 367 10.53 -25.83 2.88
CA ALA A 367 11.93 -25.81 3.32
C ALA A 367 12.16 -24.85 4.50
N ARG A 368 11.56 -23.65 4.45
CA ARG A 368 11.67 -22.65 5.52
C ARG A 368 10.93 -23.05 6.80
N HIS A 369 9.73 -23.61 6.66
CA HIS A 369 8.98 -24.10 7.80
C HIS A 369 9.69 -25.29 8.46
N SER A 370 10.11 -26.28 7.68
CA SER A 370 10.83 -27.44 8.17
C SER A 370 12.14 -27.07 8.84
N PHE A 371 12.91 -26.11 8.29
CA PHE A 371 14.14 -25.65 8.92
C PHE A 371 13.87 -25.13 10.35
N ALA A 372 12.90 -24.24 10.51
CA ALA A 372 12.55 -23.67 11.81
C ALA A 372 12.01 -24.74 12.78
N THR A 373 11.08 -25.57 12.32
CA THR A 373 10.46 -26.62 13.14
C THR A 373 11.46 -27.69 13.56
N ASN A 374 12.34 -28.13 12.66
CA ASN A 374 13.33 -29.18 12.96
C ASN A 374 14.45 -28.69 13.88
N LEU A 375 14.80 -27.39 13.85
CA LEU A 375 15.69 -26.82 14.87
C LEU A 375 15.00 -26.77 16.24
N ARG A 376 13.73 -26.38 16.26
CA ARG A 376 12.96 -26.34 17.51
C ARG A 376 12.78 -27.72 18.13
N SER A 377 12.56 -28.75 17.32
CA SER A 377 12.46 -30.14 17.81
C SER A 377 13.78 -30.73 18.29
N LYS A 378 14.89 -29.99 18.14
CA LYS A 378 16.22 -30.33 18.67
C LYS A 378 16.63 -29.35 19.78
N ASP A 379 15.65 -28.73 20.43
CA ASP A 379 15.83 -27.80 21.55
C ASP A 379 16.74 -26.59 21.28
N VAL A 380 16.87 -26.18 20.02
CA VAL A 380 17.55 -24.92 19.69
C VAL A 380 16.72 -23.75 20.21
N ASP A 381 17.40 -22.81 20.87
CA ASP A 381 16.78 -21.62 21.45
C ASP A 381 15.98 -20.84 20.39
N VAL A 382 14.76 -20.45 20.76
CA VAL A 382 13.84 -19.70 19.89
C VAL A 382 14.46 -18.39 19.39
N LYS A 383 15.29 -17.71 20.19
CA LYS A 383 16.04 -16.51 19.80
C LYS A 383 17.06 -16.82 18.71
N ILE A 384 17.75 -17.95 18.79
CA ILE A 384 18.68 -18.39 17.73
C ILE A 384 17.91 -18.69 16.44
N ILE A 385 16.74 -19.35 16.53
CA ILE A 385 15.88 -19.62 15.38
C ILE A 385 15.33 -18.31 14.78
N GLN A 386 14.92 -17.36 15.62
CA GLN A 386 14.46 -16.03 15.22
C GLN A 386 15.54 -15.30 14.41
N GLU A 387 16.76 -15.26 14.93
CA GLU A 387 17.91 -14.62 14.31
C GLU A 387 18.26 -15.32 12.99
N ALA A 388 18.30 -16.66 12.99
CA ALA A 388 18.56 -17.44 11.78
C ALA A 388 17.54 -17.16 10.66
N LEU A 389 16.28 -16.93 11.01
CA LEU A 389 15.23 -16.59 10.06
C LEU A 389 15.20 -15.09 9.70
N GLY A 390 15.84 -14.22 10.47
CA GLY A 390 15.81 -12.77 10.31
C GLY A 390 14.40 -12.19 10.50
N HIS A 391 13.69 -12.61 11.55
CA HIS A 391 12.38 -12.07 11.92
C HIS A 391 12.51 -10.88 12.89
N GLU A 392 11.65 -9.86 12.76
CA GLU A 392 11.71 -8.63 13.60
C GLU A 392 11.03 -8.81 14.96
N THR A 393 10.04 -9.70 15.01
CA THR A 393 9.15 -9.84 16.16
C THR A 393 9.01 -11.29 16.51
N GLU A 394 8.89 -11.57 17.80
CA GLU A 394 8.64 -12.92 18.28
C GLU A 394 7.41 -13.51 17.58
N THR A 395 6.34 -12.72 17.37
CA THR A 395 5.10 -13.14 16.69
C THR A 395 5.31 -13.73 15.29
N GLN A 396 6.28 -13.22 14.53
CA GLN A 396 6.61 -13.78 13.21
C GLN A 396 7.11 -15.21 13.39
N THR A 397 8.01 -15.42 14.35
CA THR A 397 8.58 -16.73 14.68
C THR A 397 7.60 -17.62 15.41
N THR A 398 6.74 -17.09 16.29
CA THR A 398 5.60 -17.82 16.85
C THR A 398 4.74 -18.34 15.71
N THR A 399 4.44 -17.60 14.64
CA THR A 399 3.65 -18.17 13.51
C THR A 399 4.34 -19.38 12.83
N TYR A 400 5.68 -19.49 12.89
CA TYR A 400 6.43 -20.67 12.42
C TYR A 400 6.60 -21.75 13.49
N LEU A 401 6.53 -21.39 14.77
CA LEU A 401 6.76 -22.23 15.95
C LEU A 401 5.49 -22.55 16.75
N ALA A 402 4.32 -22.04 16.32
CA ALA A 402 3.15 -21.71 17.15
C ALA A 402 2.42 -22.88 17.77
N GLU A 403 2.88 -24.10 17.54
CA GLU A 403 2.31 -25.25 18.17
C GLU A 403 3.47 -26.18 18.45
N ILE A 404 3.98 -26.03 19.68
CA ILE A 404 4.76 -27.06 20.37
C ILE A 404 3.95 -28.34 20.19
N ASP A 405 4.61 -29.41 19.74
CA ASP A 405 3.97 -30.73 19.67
C ASP A 405 3.46 -31.07 21.07
N ASP A 406 2.23 -31.57 21.17
CA ASP A 406 1.62 -31.91 22.46
C ASP A 406 2.47 -32.95 23.20
N SER A 407 3.25 -33.75 22.47
CA SER A 407 4.27 -34.65 23.02
C SER A 407 5.43 -33.93 23.73
N ILE A 408 5.84 -32.77 23.23
CA ILE A 408 6.87 -31.91 23.85
C ILE A 408 6.27 -31.18 25.06
N ILE A 409 5.00 -30.76 24.96
CA ILE A 409 4.27 -30.18 26.11
C ILE A 409 4.15 -31.22 27.22
N ALA A 410 3.69 -32.42 26.90
CA ALA A 410 3.52 -33.52 27.83
C ALA A 410 4.84 -33.92 28.50
N SER A 411 5.90 -34.13 27.72
CA SER A 411 7.22 -34.49 28.28
C SER A 411 7.85 -33.36 29.11
N SER A 412 7.66 -32.10 28.73
CA SER A 412 8.14 -30.96 29.53
C SER A 412 7.37 -30.83 30.85
N ILE A 413 6.06 -31.09 30.85
CA ILE A 413 5.24 -31.09 32.07
C ILE A 413 5.62 -32.26 32.96
N GLU A 414 5.79 -33.47 32.39
CA GLU A 414 6.20 -34.67 33.13
C GLU A 414 7.55 -34.47 33.81
N ASN A 415 8.56 -33.96 33.08
CA ASN A 415 9.89 -33.66 33.61
C ASN A 415 9.92 -32.53 34.65
N ALA A 416 8.96 -31.61 34.61
CA ALA A 416 8.90 -30.49 35.57
C ALA A 416 8.11 -30.83 36.84
N LEU A 417 7.27 -31.87 36.79
CA LEU A 417 6.45 -32.35 37.90
C LEU A 417 6.99 -33.63 38.55
N THR A 418 8.12 -34.13 38.05
CA THR A 418 8.95 -35.18 38.67
C THR A 418 10.23 -34.56 39.21
#